data_AF-A0AAV3Z4Q6-F1
#
_entry.id   AF-A0AAV3Z4Q6-F1
#
_cell.length_a   1.000
_cell.length_b   1.000
_cell.length_c   1.000
_cell.angle_alpha   90.00
_cell.angle_beta   90.00
_cell.angle_gamma   90.00
#
_symmetry.space_group_name_H-M   'P 1'
#
loop_
_entity.id
_entity.type
_entity.pdbx_description
1 polymer ?
#
loop_
_entity_poly.entity_id
_entity_poly.type
_entity_poly.pdbx_seq_one_letter_code
_entity_poly.pdbx_strand_id
1 'polypeptide(L)'
;MHAKIKDVSGKKIKCSSPGYIKSKDGTMLMEKKEILNRWSEYVENFFKDDRCKKPKIKKNIEGPTILKEEKKKKKKKKKKKKKKKKKKKKKKKKEKEKEKEEVERVDEREEREEEKSKTKEQTKMEIAYRYHDRQMKRRIRGEKRRRRVFRIEGQET
;
A
#
# COMPACT_ATOMS: atom_id res chain seq x y z
N MET A 1 3.13 1.76 -16.26
CA MET A 1 3.51 0.86 -17.38
C MET A 1 3.75 1.70 -18.64
N HIS A 2 4.84 2.47 -18.70
CA HIS A 2 5.17 3.30 -19.89
C HIS A 2 6.65 3.21 -20.32
N ALA A 3 7.45 2.33 -19.71
CA ALA A 3 8.88 2.21 -20.02
C ALA A 3 9.17 1.68 -21.44
N LYS A 4 8.26 0.89 -22.02
CA LYS A 4 8.52 0.13 -23.27
C LYS A 4 8.39 0.93 -24.56
N ILE A 5 7.88 2.16 -24.51
CA ILE A 5 7.77 3.01 -25.70
C ILE A 5 9.05 3.81 -25.92
N LYS A 6 9.82 4.11 -24.84
CA LYS A 6 11.08 4.87 -24.91
C LYS A 6 12.20 4.10 -25.61
N ASP A 7 12.26 2.79 -25.46
CA ASP A 7 13.36 1.97 -25.98
C ASP A 7 13.28 1.75 -27.50
N VAL A 8 12.10 1.90 -28.10
CA VAL A 8 11.89 1.65 -29.54
C VAL A 8 12.19 2.89 -30.39
N SER A 9 12.15 4.09 -29.82
CA SER A 9 12.25 5.33 -30.62
C SER A 9 13.65 5.93 -30.72
N GLY A 10 14.67 5.37 -30.05
CA GLY A 10 16.09 5.76 -30.11
C GLY A 10 16.43 7.22 -29.74
N LYS A 11 15.43 8.07 -29.55
CA LYS A 11 15.55 9.49 -29.26
C LYS A 11 15.16 9.70 -27.81
N LYS A 12 16.03 10.35 -27.02
CA LYS A 12 15.68 10.93 -25.73
C LYS A 12 14.57 11.95 -25.98
N ILE A 13 13.30 11.54 -25.86
CA ILE A 13 12.17 12.46 -25.88
C ILE A 13 12.25 13.26 -24.58
N LYS A 14 13.00 14.37 -24.61
CA LYS A 14 12.86 15.47 -23.66
C LYS A 14 11.53 16.17 -23.99
N CYS A 15 10.40 15.56 -23.66
CA CYS A 15 9.12 16.27 -23.63
C CYS A 15 9.09 17.13 -22.36
N SER A 16 9.84 18.21 -22.41
CA SER A 16 9.63 19.41 -21.59
C SER A 16 9.74 20.63 -22.50
N SER A 17 9.12 20.55 -23.68
CA SER A 17 8.84 21.74 -24.47
C SER A 17 7.39 22.17 -24.18
N PRO A 18 7.13 23.42 -23.77
CA PRO A 18 5.78 23.96 -23.82
C PRO A 18 5.24 23.80 -25.25
N GLY A 19 3.95 23.52 -25.39
CA GLY A 19 3.32 23.20 -26.68
C GLY A 19 3.36 24.38 -27.65
N TYR A 20 4.47 24.56 -28.35
CA TYR A 20 4.61 25.52 -29.44
C TYR A 20 4.29 24.86 -30.78
N ILE A 21 3.75 25.65 -31.71
CA ILE A 21 3.51 25.24 -33.10
C ILE A 21 4.41 26.08 -33.98
N LYS A 22 4.98 25.49 -35.05
CA LYS A 22 5.78 26.25 -36.03
C LYS A 22 4.88 26.91 -37.06
N SER A 23 5.13 28.19 -37.33
CA SER A 23 4.56 28.90 -38.48
C SER A 23 5.09 28.32 -39.80
N LYS A 24 4.49 28.73 -40.92
CA LYS A 24 4.96 28.38 -42.27
C LYS A 24 6.38 28.91 -42.51
N ASP A 25 6.72 30.05 -41.94
CA ASP A 25 8.05 30.68 -42.05
C ASP A 25 9.09 30.07 -41.09
N GLY A 26 8.71 29.02 -40.35
CA GLY A 26 9.58 28.32 -39.41
C GLY A 26 9.72 28.98 -38.03
N THR A 27 9.10 30.15 -37.82
CA THR A 27 9.02 30.82 -36.51
C THR A 27 8.18 30.02 -35.51
N MET A 28 8.51 30.09 -34.21
CA MET A 28 7.78 29.37 -33.17
C MET A 28 6.65 30.25 -32.61
N LEU A 29 5.40 29.79 -32.78
CA LEU A 29 4.20 30.44 -32.28
C LEU A 29 3.95 29.98 -30.83
N MET A 30 3.87 30.94 -29.92
CA MET A 30 3.62 30.72 -28.49
C MET A 30 2.28 31.33 -28.04
N GLU A 31 1.72 32.26 -28.82
CA GLU A 31 0.45 32.90 -28.51
C GLU A 31 -0.73 31.99 -28.87
N LYS A 32 -1.70 31.88 -27.95
CA LYS A 32 -2.87 31.02 -28.13
C LYS A 32 -3.68 31.35 -29.39
N LYS A 33 -3.81 32.64 -29.73
CA LYS A 33 -4.58 33.08 -30.91
C LYS A 33 -3.90 32.67 -32.22
N GLU A 34 -2.59 32.83 -32.31
CA GLU A 34 -1.80 32.43 -33.48
C GLU A 34 -1.78 30.90 -33.66
N ILE A 35 -1.68 30.17 -32.54
CA ILE A 35 -1.76 28.70 -32.52
C ILE A 35 -3.11 28.24 -33.07
N LEU A 36 -4.22 28.85 -32.64
CA LEU A 36 -5.57 28.52 -33.13
C LEU A 36 -5.73 28.81 -34.62
N ASN A 37 -5.25 29.96 -35.09
CA ASN A 37 -5.27 30.32 -36.51
C ASN A 37 -4.43 29.35 -37.35
N ARG A 38 -3.26 28.95 -36.87
CA ARG A 38 -2.43 27.96 -37.57
C ARG A 38 -3.10 26.58 -37.60
N TRP A 39 -3.82 26.23 -36.54
CA TRP A 39 -4.62 25.01 -36.48
C TRP A 39 -5.77 25.02 -37.47
N SER A 40 -6.52 26.12 -37.58
CA SER A 40 -7.62 26.23 -38.54
C SER A 40 -7.13 26.13 -39.99
N GLU A 41 -6.04 26.81 -40.33
CA GLU A 41 -5.41 26.67 -41.65
C GLU A 41 -4.95 25.23 -41.95
N TYR A 42 -4.39 24.55 -40.95
CA TYR A 42 -3.92 23.17 -41.12
C TYR A 42 -5.09 22.23 -41.41
N VAL A 43 -6.19 22.39 -40.66
CA VAL A 43 -7.43 21.63 -40.87
C VAL A 43 -7.99 21.93 -42.26
N GLU A 44 -8.06 23.20 -42.64
CA GLU A 44 -8.59 23.60 -43.95
C GLU A 44 -7.77 23.02 -45.10
N ASN A 45 -6.44 23.06 -45.03
CA ASN A 45 -5.56 22.42 -46.02
C ASN A 45 -5.70 20.90 -46.06
N PHE A 46 -6.01 20.27 -44.93
CA PHE A 46 -6.22 18.82 -44.87
C PHE A 46 -7.52 18.41 -45.57
N PHE A 47 -8.56 19.24 -45.51
CA PHE A 47 -9.85 18.99 -46.14
C PHE A 47 -9.94 19.50 -47.58
N LYS A 48 -9.10 20.47 -47.98
CA LYS A 48 -8.88 20.89 -49.38
C LYS A 48 -8.03 19.90 -50.19
N ASP A 49 -7.68 18.75 -49.61
CA ASP A 49 -6.95 17.71 -50.30
C ASP A 49 -7.85 17.03 -51.35
N ASP A 50 -7.87 17.61 -52.55
CA ASP A 50 -8.53 17.14 -53.78
C ASP A 50 -7.88 15.86 -54.34
N ARG A 51 -7.48 14.94 -53.46
CA ARG A 51 -7.26 13.53 -53.80
C ARG A 51 -8.63 12.89 -54.14
N CYS A 52 -9.29 13.39 -55.18
CA CYS A 52 -10.54 12.93 -55.77
C CYS A 52 -10.50 11.47 -56.26
N LYS A 53 -9.36 10.79 -56.14
CA LYS A 53 -9.20 9.37 -56.46
C LYS A 53 -8.79 8.63 -55.21
N LYS A 54 -9.77 7.95 -54.59
CA LYS A 54 -9.50 6.84 -53.67
C LYS A 54 -8.43 5.94 -54.32
N PRO A 55 -7.30 5.66 -53.66
CA PRO A 55 -6.30 4.77 -54.24
C PRO A 55 -6.98 3.45 -54.62
N LYS A 56 -6.73 2.96 -55.83
CA LYS A 56 -7.25 1.67 -56.28
C LYS A 56 -6.59 0.58 -55.45
N ILE A 57 -7.20 0.23 -54.31
CA ILE A 57 -6.77 -0.88 -53.47
C ILE A 57 -6.96 -2.16 -54.31
N LYS A 58 -5.85 -2.78 -54.73
CA LYS A 58 -5.89 -4.10 -55.37
C LYS A 58 -6.41 -5.09 -54.32
N LYS A 59 -7.64 -5.61 -54.52
CA LYS A 59 -8.32 -6.53 -53.60
C LYS A 59 -7.67 -7.94 -53.53
N ASN A 60 -6.75 -8.25 -54.45
CA ASN A 60 -6.06 -9.54 -54.55
C ASN A 60 -4.65 -9.48 -53.95
N ILE A 61 -4.53 -9.07 -52.69
CA ILE A 61 -3.37 -9.46 -51.89
C ILE A 61 -3.87 -10.61 -51.03
N GLU A 62 -3.80 -11.81 -51.58
CA GLU A 62 -4.01 -13.03 -50.83
C GLU A 62 -2.93 -13.07 -49.74
N GLY A 63 -3.28 -12.57 -48.56
CA GLY A 63 -2.36 -12.44 -47.46
C GLY A 63 -1.80 -13.81 -47.08
N PRO A 64 -0.56 -13.88 -46.56
CA PRO A 64 0.10 -15.15 -46.26
C PRO A 64 -0.83 -16.02 -45.41
N THR A 65 -1.05 -17.27 -45.86
CA THR A 65 -1.95 -18.24 -45.24
C THR A 65 -1.52 -18.42 -43.79
N ILE A 66 -2.18 -17.70 -42.87
CA ILE A 66 -1.77 -17.68 -41.46
C ILE A 66 -1.92 -19.11 -40.92
N LEU A 67 -0.80 -19.84 -40.82
CA LEU A 67 -0.77 -21.25 -40.44
C LEU A 67 -1.61 -21.47 -39.18
N LYS A 68 -2.65 -22.31 -39.29
CA LYS A 68 -3.58 -22.65 -38.19
C LYS A 68 -2.81 -23.09 -36.93
N GLU A 69 -1.63 -23.66 -37.11
CA GLU A 69 -0.70 -24.04 -36.04
C GLU A 69 -0.20 -22.87 -35.19
N GLU A 70 0.17 -21.75 -35.79
CA GLU A 70 0.62 -20.57 -35.05
C GLU A 70 -0.48 -20.04 -34.15
N LYS A 71 -1.71 -19.96 -34.67
CA LYS A 71 -2.88 -19.53 -33.91
C LYS A 71 -3.11 -20.48 -32.73
N LYS A 72 -2.97 -21.81 -32.93
CA LYS A 72 -3.05 -22.82 -31.84
C LYS A 72 -1.93 -22.62 -30.80
N LYS A 73 -0.68 -22.43 -31.22
CA LYS A 73 0.48 -22.18 -30.33
C LYS A 73 0.29 -20.88 -29.52
N LYS A 74 -0.16 -19.79 -30.15
CA LYS A 74 -0.48 -18.49 -29.51
C LYS A 74 -1.60 -18.66 -28.46
N LYS A 75 -2.69 -19.36 -28.79
CA LYS A 75 -3.78 -19.68 -27.83
C LYS A 75 -3.27 -20.49 -26.63
N LYS A 76 -2.46 -21.54 -26.85
CA LYS A 76 -1.87 -22.36 -25.77
C LYS A 76 -0.95 -21.51 -24.86
N LYS A 77 -0.09 -20.67 -25.42
CA LYS A 77 0.78 -19.74 -24.67
C LYS A 77 -0.05 -18.76 -23.82
N LYS A 78 -1.13 -18.17 -24.36
CA LYS A 78 -2.04 -17.28 -23.62
C LYS A 78 -2.72 -18.01 -22.45
N LYS A 79 -3.22 -19.23 -22.66
CA LYS A 79 -3.81 -20.07 -21.59
C LYS A 79 -2.79 -20.38 -20.49
N LYS A 80 -1.57 -20.80 -20.83
CA LYS A 80 -0.48 -21.06 -19.86
C LYS A 80 -0.14 -19.81 -19.04
N LYS A 81 0.00 -18.64 -19.68
CA LYS A 81 0.25 -17.36 -18.98
C LYS A 81 -0.90 -17.00 -18.02
N LYS A 82 -2.17 -17.17 -18.43
CA LYS A 82 -3.34 -16.93 -17.56
C LYS A 82 -3.35 -17.85 -16.34
N LYS A 83 -3.06 -19.16 -16.53
CA LYS A 83 -2.94 -20.13 -15.42
C LYS A 83 -1.82 -19.75 -14.44
N LYS A 84 -0.61 -19.40 -14.94
CA LYS A 84 0.51 -18.93 -14.10
C LYS A 84 0.13 -17.67 -13.29
N LYS A 85 -0.52 -16.68 -13.92
CA LYS A 85 -1.02 -15.48 -13.22
C LYS A 85 -2.04 -15.82 -12.12
N LYS A 86 -2.99 -16.72 -12.38
CA LYS A 86 -3.96 -17.17 -11.36
C LYS A 86 -3.27 -17.86 -10.19
N LYS A 87 -2.31 -18.78 -10.44
CA LYS A 87 -1.52 -19.43 -9.39
C LYS A 87 -0.74 -18.43 -8.54
N LYS A 88 -0.06 -17.46 -9.17
CA LYS A 88 0.69 -16.42 -8.44
C LYS A 88 -0.23 -15.55 -7.57
N LYS A 89 -1.42 -15.17 -8.07
CA LYS A 89 -2.43 -14.45 -7.28
C LYS A 89 -2.93 -15.28 -6.09
N LYS A 90 -3.23 -16.57 -6.29
CA LYS A 90 -3.67 -17.46 -5.20
C LYS A 90 -2.59 -17.64 -4.13
N LYS A 91 -1.32 -17.82 -4.53
CA LYS A 91 -0.18 -17.88 -3.59
C LYS A 91 -0.06 -16.60 -2.77
N LYS A 92 -0.06 -15.42 -3.44
CA LYS A 92 0.01 -14.12 -2.76
C LYS A 92 -1.17 -13.86 -1.82
N LYS A 93 -2.38 -14.33 -2.16
CA LYS A 93 -3.54 -14.22 -1.27
C LYS A 93 -3.34 -15.07 -0.01
N LYS A 94 -2.94 -16.34 -0.17
CA LYS A 94 -2.70 -17.26 0.96
C LYS A 94 -1.57 -16.78 1.88
N GLU A 95 -0.54 -16.17 1.31
CA GLU A 95 0.59 -15.61 2.06
C GLU A 95 0.16 -14.41 2.91
N LYS A 96 -0.61 -13.47 2.33
CA LYS A 96 -1.19 -12.35 3.09
C LYS A 96 -2.17 -12.76 4.17
N GLU A 97 -2.90 -13.85 3.94
CA GLU A 97 -3.86 -14.39 4.91
C GLU A 97 -3.13 -15.00 6.12
N LYS A 98 -2.05 -15.75 5.86
CA LYS A 98 -1.17 -16.25 6.92
C LYS A 98 -0.48 -15.14 7.71
N GLU A 99 0.02 -14.10 7.03
CA GLU A 99 0.67 -12.96 7.67
C GLU A 99 -0.30 -12.22 8.60
N LYS A 100 -1.56 -12.05 8.17
CA LYS A 100 -2.60 -11.47 9.04
C LYS A 100 -2.91 -12.34 10.26
N GLU A 101 -3.05 -13.65 10.06
CA GLU A 101 -3.31 -14.61 11.15
C GLU A 101 -2.13 -14.72 12.12
N GLU A 102 -0.91 -14.43 11.68
CA GLU A 102 0.29 -14.39 12.54
C GLU A 102 0.33 -13.11 13.36
N VAL A 103 0.03 -11.96 12.76
CA VAL A 103 -0.07 -10.67 13.48
C VAL A 103 -1.14 -10.74 14.57
N GLU A 104 -2.35 -11.22 14.24
CA GLU A 104 -3.44 -11.35 15.22
C GLU A 104 -3.07 -12.26 16.40
N ARG A 105 -2.31 -13.34 16.16
CA ARG A 105 -1.80 -14.22 17.22
C ARG A 105 -0.74 -13.58 18.10
N VAL A 106 0.07 -12.68 17.56
CA VAL A 106 1.08 -11.94 18.32
C VAL A 106 0.40 -10.93 19.23
N ASP A 107 -0.57 -10.18 18.70
CA ASP A 107 -1.35 -9.19 19.45
C ASP A 107 -2.09 -9.87 20.64
N GLU A 108 -2.80 -10.98 20.39
CA GLU A 108 -3.45 -11.75 21.46
C GLU A 108 -2.48 -12.26 22.54
N ARG A 109 -1.23 -12.58 22.16
CA ARG A 109 -0.22 -13.05 23.10
C ARG A 109 0.29 -11.91 23.98
N GLU A 110 0.51 -10.74 23.39
CA GLU A 110 0.96 -9.55 24.11
C GLU A 110 -0.09 -9.10 25.14
N GLU A 111 -1.37 -9.06 24.75
CA GLU A 111 -2.48 -8.76 25.67
C GLU A 111 -2.52 -9.74 26.87
N ARG A 112 -2.38 -11.04 26.63
CA ARG A 112 -2.34 -12.05 27.71
C ARG A 112 -1.13 -11.89 28.62
N GLU A 113 0.02 -11.47 28.10
CA GLU A 113 1.21 -11.22 28.91
C GLU A 113 1.04 -9.95 29.77
N GLU A 114 0.37 -8.92 29.26
CA GLU A 114 0.02 -7.71 30.00
C GLU A 114 -1.00 -7.97 31.12
N GLU A 115 -2.02 -8.79 30.88
CA GLU A 115 -2.98 -9.19 31.93
C GLU A 115 -2.28 -9.99 33.05
N LYS A 116 -1.36 -10.89 32.68
CA LYS A 116 -0.57 -11.66 33.64
C LYS A 116 0.36 -10.76 34.48
N SER A 117 0.91 -9.69 33.91
CA SER A 117 1.74 -8.76 34.67
C SER A 117 0.90 -7.94 35.64
N LYS A 118 -0.25 -7.41 35.20
CA LYS A 118 -1.20 -6.67 36.04
C LYS A 118 -1.71 -7.49 37.23
N THR A 119 -2.10 -8.74 37.01
CA THR A 119 -2.57 -9.64 38.08
C THR A 119 -1.48 -9.99 39.09
N LYS A 120 -0.23 -10.21 38.62
CA LYS A 120 0.93 -10.39 39.50
C LYS A 120 1.23 -9.14 40.33
N GLU A 121 1.06 -7.96 39.76
CA GLU A 121 1.27 -6.69 40.47
C GLU A 121 0.18 -6.45 41.52
N GLN A 122 -1.09 -6.68 41.17
CA GLN A 122 -2.22 -6.60 42.09
C GLN A 122 -2.07 -7.54 43.29
N THR A 123 -1.71 -8.80 43.04
CA THR A 123 -1.48 -9.79 44.11
C THR A 123 -0.30 -9.40 44.99
N LYS A 124 0.79 -8.88 44.41
CA LYS A 124 1.93 -8.34 45.17
C LYS A 124 1.51 -7.18 46.08
N MET A 125 0.70 -6.26 45.57
CA MET A 125 0.14 -5.14 46.35
C MET A 125 -0.75 -5.64 47.49
N GLU A 126 -1.65 -6.59 47.24
CA GLU A 126 -2.53 -7.16 48.25
C GLU A 126 -1.75 -7.82 49.40
N ILE A 127 -0.70 -8.58 49.06
CA ILE A 127 0.20 -9.19 50.04
C ILE A 127 0.91 -8.11 50.88
N ALA A 128 1.39 -7.04 50.25
CA ALA A 128 2.04 -5.93 50.94
C ALA A 128 1.07 -5.22 51.91
N TYR A 129 -0.17 -4.96 51.50
CA TYR A 129 -1.20 -4.39 52.37
C TYR A 129 -1.50 -5.29 53.57
N ARG A 130 -1.69 -6.60 53.35
CA ARG A 130 -1.91 -7.58 54.44
C ARG A 130 -0.72 -7.67 55.39
N TYR A 131 0.50 -7.50 54.89
CA TYR A 131 1.70 -7.45 55.73
C TYR A 131 1.72 -6.19 56.59
N HIS A 132 1.49 -5.02 55.99
CA HIS A 132 1.46 -3.74 56.70
C HIS A 132 0.38 -3.71 57.80
N ASP A 133 -0.83 -4.19 57.50
CA ASP A 133 -1.93 -4.28 58.48
C ASP A 133 -1.56 -5.19 59.66
N ARG A 134 -0.91 -6.34 59.40
CA ARG A 134 -0.41 -7.22 60.46
C ARG A 134 0.64 -6.54 61.34
N GLN A 135 1.55 -5.76 60.75
CA GLN A 135 2.55 -5.00 61.52
C GLN A 135 1.90 -3.90 62.37
N MET A 136 0.93 -3.16 61.82
CA MET A 136 0.15 -2.16 62.57
C MET A 136 -0.59 -2.78 63.77
N LYS A 137 -1.27 -3.92 63.56
CA LYS A 137 -1.94 -4.66 64.64
C LYS A 137 -0.98 -5.16 65.71
N ARG A 138 0.26 -5.52 65.35
CA ARG A 138 1.31 -5.88 66.33
C ARG A 138 1.75 -4.67 67.14
N ARG A 139 2.02 -3.54 66.48
CA ARG A 139 2.40 -2.27 67.11
C ARG A 139 1.34 -1.80 68.12
N ILE A 140 0.07 -1.77 67.71
CA ILE A 140 -1.05 -1.37 68.59
C ILE A 140 -1.15 -2.30 69.80
N ARG A 141 -1.02 -3.62 69.63
CA ARG A 141 -1.03 -4.57 70.75
C ARG A 141 0.14 -4.34 71.70
N GLY A 142 1.34 -4.11 71.18
CA GLY A 142 2.52 -3.77 71.98
C GLY A 142 2.32 -2.49 72.79
N GLU A 143 1.75 -1.45 72.17
CA GLU A 143 1.45 -0.20 72.86
C GLU A 143 0.38 -0.35 73.94
N LYS A 144 -0.69 -1.10 73.66
CA LYS A 144 -1.73 -1.44 74.67
C LYS A 144 -1.17 -2.24 75.85
N ARG A 145 -0.15 -3.08 75.64
CA ARG A 145 0.54 -3.79 76.72
C ARG A 145 1.37 -2.83 77.57
N ARG A 146 2.18 -1.96 76.93
CA ARG A 146 2.97 -0.93 77.63
C ARG A 146 2.09 0.00 78.49
N ARG A 147 0.96 0.47 77.96
CA ARG A 147 0.02 1.30 78.73
C ARG A 147 -0.61 0.58 79.93
N ARG A 148 -0.79 -0.75 79.85
CA ARG A 148 -1.32 -1.55 80.98
C ARG A 148 -0.30 -1.70 82.10
N VAL A 149 0.96 -2.00 81.76
CA VAL A 149 2.05 -2.13 82.74
C VAL A 149 2.20 -0.82 83.52
N PHE A 150 2.28 0.31 82.82
CA PHE A 150 2.42 1.63 83.43
C PHE A 150 1.25 2.00 84.37
N ARG A 151 0.03 1.52 84.08
CA ARG A 151 -1.14 1.76 84.96
C ARG A 151 -1.07 0.97 86.26
N ILE A 152 -0.54 -0.25 86.22
CA ILE A 152 -0.41 -1.10 87.41
C ILE A 152 0.66 -0.51 88.33
N GLU A 153 1.82 -0.15 87.80
CA GLU A 153 2.94 0.44 88.56
C GLU A 153 2.59 1.80 89.18
N GLY A 154 1.70 2.58 88.55
CA GLY A 154 1.25 3.88 89.08
C GLY A 154 0.13 3.82 90.13
N GLN A 155 -0.35 2.64 90.52
CA GLN A 155 -1.36 2.49 91.60
C GLN A 155 -0.77 1.95 92.92
N GLU A 156 0.52 1.60 92.95
CA GLU A 156 1.21 1.05 94.14
C GLU A 156 2.03 2.12 94.92
N THR A 157 1.85 3.40 94.62
CA THR A 157 2.43 4.56 95.33
C THR A 157 1.34 5.45 95.88
#